data_AF-A0A970YSC9-F1
#
_entry.id   AF-A0A970YSC9-F1
#
_cell.length_a   1.000
_cell.length_b   1.000
_cell.length_c   1.000
_cell.angle_alpha   90.00
_cell.angle_beta   90.00
_cell.angle_gamma   90.00
#
_symmetry.space_group_name_H-M   'P 1'
#
loop_
_entity.id
_entity.type
_entity.pdbx_description
1 polymer ?
#
loop_
_entity_poly.entity_id
_entity_poly.type
_entity_poly.pdbx_seq_one_letter_code
_entity_poly.pdbx_strand_id
1 'polypeptide(L)'
;MIKMENVQVGIGFTTGRKGFQKVLRSYVHNWKESGLVDDRRIDLNLFIAYDLSYRNTKAEDFTKLHHALPYEIKTKVFIGNNELRQEIDRLVQQQILTLREAELIFSRGYAARRNAVLYFAIKNKMD
;
A
#
# COMPACT_ATOMS: atom_id res chain seq x y z
N MET A 1 8.15 11.07 31.09
CA MET A 1 7.96 9.75 30.44
C MET A 1 8.14 9.96 28.94
N ILE A 2 9.26 9.54 28.36
CA ILE A 2 9.42 9.60 26.89
C ILE A 2 8.49 8.53 26.34
N LYS A 3 7.46 8.94 25.59
CA LYS A 3 6.57 8.02 24.90
C LYS A 3 7.42 7.38 23.80
N MET A 4 7.81 6.13 23.95
CA MET A 4 8.34 5.36 22.82
C MET A 4 7.20 5.31 21.80
N GLU A 5 7.35 6.02 20.69
CA GLU A 5 6.41 5.92 19.58
C GLU A 5 6.52 4.51 19.00
N ASN A 6 5.37 3.91 18.69
CA ASN A 6 5.33 2.60 18.04
C ASN A 6 5.98 2.70 16.66
N VAL A 7 6.78 1.70 16.28
CA VAL A 7 7.37 1.60 14.95
C VAL A 7 6.25 1.38 13.93
N GLN A 8 6.14 2.28 12.95
CA GLN A 8 5.14 2.27 11.89
C GLN A 8 5.65 1.48 10.68
N VAL A 9 5.48 0.16 10.71
CA VAL A 9 5.96 -0.71 9.63
C VAL A 9 4.99 -0.66 8.44
N GLY A 10 5.48 -0.16 7.30
CA GLY A 10 4.76 -0.17 6.03
C GLY A 10 5.02 -1.45 5.22
N ILE A 11 3.97 -2.20 4.88
CA ILE A 11 4.04 -3.39 4.03
C ILE A 11 3.36 -3.14 2.69
N GLY A 12 4.18 -3.15 1.64
CA GLY A 12 3.79 -2.83 0.28
C GLY A 12 3.42 -4.05 -0.58
N PHE A 13 2.27 -4.01 -1.23
CA PHE A 13 1.86 -4.95 -2.27
C PHE A 13 1.64 -4.24 -3.60
N THR A 14 2.26 -4.75 -4.65
CA THR A 14 2.01 -4.37 -6.05
C THR A 14 1.39 -5.54 -6.79
N THR A 15 0.16 -5.38 -7.28
CA THR A 15 -0.59 -6.50 -7.87
C THR A 15 -1.53 -6.08 -8.99
N GLY A 16 -1.77 -6.98 -9.94
CA GLY A 16 -2.95 -6.91 -10.82
C GLY A 16 -3.73 -8.22 -10.81
N ARG A 17 -3.39 -9.18 -9.95
CA ARG A 17 -3.94 -10.54 -10.00
C ARG A 17 -4.83 -10.78 -8.78
N LYS A 18 -6.03 -11.33 -8.99
CA LYS A 18 -6.97 -11.71 -7.92
C LYS A 18 -6.36 -12.66 -6.88
N GLY A 19 -5.38 -13.47 -7.30
CA GLY A 19 -4.61 -14.36 -6.41
C GLY A 19 -3.86 -13.64 -5.28
N PHE A 20 -3.68 -12.32 -5.36
CA PHE A 20 -3.09 -11.49 -4.31
C PHE A 20 -3.71 -11.75 -2.93
N GLN A 21 -5.03 -11.91 -2.83
CA GLN A 21 -5.65 -12.11 -1.53
C GLN A 21 -5.18 -13.42 -0.84
N LYS A 22 -4.85 -14.46 -1.61
CA LYS A 22 -4.28 -15.70 -1.06
C LYS A 22 -2.87 -15.48 -0.49
N VAL A 23 -2.07 -14.70 -1.21
CA VAL A 23 -0.70 -14.33 -0.79
C VAL A 23 -0.76 -13.47 0.47
N LEU A 24 -1.61 -12.43 0.50
CA LEU A 24 -1.79 -11.58 1.68
C LEU A 24 -2.20 -12.40 2.90
N ARG A 25 -3.14 -13.34 2.76
CA ARG A 25 -3.53 -14.24 3.85
C ARG A 25 -2.37 -15.08 4.38
N SER A 26 -1.53 -15.60 3.48
CA SER A 26 -0.37 -16.41 3.88
C SER A 26 0.62 -15.60 4.70
N TYR A 27 0.91 -14.36 4.28
CA TYR A 27 1.75 -13.44 5.06
C TYR A 27 1.13 -13.10 6.42
N VAL A 28 -0.16 -12.81 6.43
CA VAL A 28 -0.92 -12.50 7.64
C VAL A 28 -0.87 -13.65 8.66
N HIS A 29 -1.03 -14.90 8.21
CA HIS A 29 -0.87 -16.06 9.08
C HIS A 29 0.56 -16.15 9.62
N ASN A 30 1.56 -15.94 8.77
CA ASN A 30 2.95 -15.96 9.19
C ASN A 30 3.29 -14.86 10.21
N TRP A 31 2.78 -13.64 10.04
CA TRP A 31 2.96 -12.55 11.01
C TRP A 31 2.29 -12.84 12.35
N LYS A 32 1.17 -13.57 12.32
CA LYS A 32 0.52 -14.04 13.55
C LYS A 32 1.33 -15.13 14.25
N GLU A 33 1.79 -16.13 13.50
CA GLU A 33 2.60 -17.22 14.05
C GLU A 33 3.95 -16.75 14.60
N SER A 34 4.54 -15.71 14.00
CA SER A 34 5.78 -15.12 14.48
C SER A 34 5.61 -14.20 15.69
N GLY A 35 4.38 -13.89 16.09
CA GLY A 35 4.07 -12.91 17.14
C GLY A 35 4.28 -11.45 16.73
N LEU A 36 4.55 -11.18 15.45
CA LEU A 36 4.77 -9.81 14.94
C LEU A 36 3.54 -8.92 15.12
N VAL A 37 2.33 -9.47 14.92
CA VAL A 37 1.07 -8.73 15.13
C VAL A 37 0.73 -8.52 16.60
N ASP A 38 1.34 -9.28 17.52
CA ASP A 38 1.09 -9.22 18.95
C ASP A 38 2.03 -8.23 19.67
N ASP A 39 3.11 -7.80 19.00
CA ASP A 39 4.05 -6.82 19.53
C ASP A 39 3.45 -5.41 19.52
N ARG A 40 3.01 -4.95 20.70
CA ARG A 40 2.40 -3.62 20.90
C ARG A 40 3.29 -2.44 20.55
N ARG A 41 4.59 -2.66 20.31
CA ARG A 41 5.54 -1.64 19.87
C ARG A 41 5.53 -1.45 18.34
N ILE A 42 4.85 -2.33 17.61
CA ILE A 42 4.83 -2.37 16.14
C ILE A 42 3.40 -2.15 15.66
N ASP A 43 3.22 -1.16 14.79
CA ASP A 43 1.97 -0.96 14.07
C ASP A 43 2.16 -1.37 12.60
N LEU A 44 1.45 -2.41 12.16
CA LEU A 44 1.50 -2.85 10.76
C LEU A 44 0.51 -2.06 9.90
N ASN A 45 1.00 -1.53 8.78
CA ASN A 45 0.23 -0.71 7.84
C ASN A 45 0.38 -1.26 6.41
N LEU A 46 -0.73 -1.57 5.74
CA LEU A 46 -0.73 -2.11 4.38
C LEU A 46 -0.84 -1.01 3.33
N PHE A 47 -0.03 -1.11 2.26
CA PHE A 47 -0.10 -0.26 1.07
C PHE A 47 -0.27 -1.14 -0.16
N ILE A 48 -1.44 -1.11 -0.78
CA ILE A 48 -1.82 -2.02 -1.87
C ILE A 48 -1.99 -1.19 -3.15
N ALA A 49 -0.96 -1.18 -3.99
CA ALA A 49 -1.04 -0.64 -5.34
C ALA A 49 -1.55 -1.69 -6.30
N TYR A 50 -2.74 -1.46 -6.85
CA TYR A 50 -3.41 -2.40 -7.74
C TYR A 50 -3.62 -1.84 -9.15
N ASP A 51 -3.51 -2.72 -10.13
CA ASP A 51 -3.79 -2.45 -11.53
C ASP A 51 -4.98 -3.28 -12.02
N LEU A 52 -5.90 -2.62 -12.75
CA LEU A 52 -7.09 -3.24 -13.32
C LEU A 52 -6.87 -3.72 -14.76
N SER A 53 -5.67 -3.51 -15.33
CA SER A 53 -5.34 -3.90 -16.71
C SER A 53 -5.31 -5.43 -16.93
N TYR A 54 -5.29 -6.22 -15.85
CA TYR A 54 -5.10 -7.67 -15.93
C TYR A 54 -6.43 -8.43 -15.75
N ARG A 55 -6.79 -9.29 -16.72
CA ARG A 55 -7.85 -10.33 -16.65
C ARG A 55 -9.09 -9.99 -15.79
N ASN A 56 -10.00 -9.17 -16.33
CA ASN A 56 -11.34 -8.92 -15.77
C ASN A 56 -11.35 -8.68 -14.25
N THR A 57 -10.37 -7.91 -13.77
CA THR A 57 -10.28 -7.47 -12.38
C THR A 57 -11.07 -6.19 -12.17
N LYS A 58 -11.66 -6.07 -10.99
CA LYS A 58 -12.37 -4.88 -10.51
C LYS A 58 -11.68 -4.40 -9.24
N ALA A 59 -11.85 -3.11 -8.89
CA ALA A 59 -11.24 -2.55 -7.68
C ALA A 59 -11.59 -3.37 -6.41
N GLU A 60 -12.83 -3.88 -6.35
CA GLU A 60 -13.30 -4.73 -5.25
C GLU A 60 -12.49 -6.02 -5.05
N ASP A 61 -11.87 -6.56 -6.10
CA ASP A 61 -10.98 -7.73 -5.98
C ASP A 61 -9.76 -7.44 -5.09
N PHE A 62 -9.42 -6.16 -4.88
CA PHE A 62 -8.27 -5.69 -4.10
C PHE A 62 -8.68 -4.95 -2.83
N THR A 63 -9.82 -4.25 -2.82
CA THR A 63 -10.26 -3.43 -1.68
C THR A 63 -11.18 -4.15 -0.70
N LYS A 64 -11.98 -5.13 -1.16
CA LYS A 64 -12.80 -5.98 -0.28
C LYS A 64 -11.96 -7.13 0.26
N LEU A 65 -11.06 -6.81 1.17
CA LEU A 65 -10.21 -7.80 1.82
C LEU A 65 -11.04 -8.70 2.74
N HIS A 66 -10.67 -9.99 2.80
CA HIS A 66 -11.37 -10.97 3.63
C HIS A 66 -11.37 -10.56 5.11
N HIS A 67 -12.47 -10.81 5.83
CA HIS A 67 -12.63 -10.53 7.27
C HIS A 67 -11.60 -11.20 8.18
N ALA A 68 -10.77 -12.10 7.65
CA ALA A 68 -9.74 -12.82 8.39
C ALA A 68 -8.42 -12.01 8.50
N LEU A 69 -8.41 -10.75 8.04
CA LEU A 69 -7.28 -9.88 8.33
C LEU A 69 -7.25 -9.57 9.83
N PRO A 70 -6.06 -9.66 10.46
CA PRO A 70 -5.89 -9.32 11.86
C PRO A 70 -6.45 -7.92 12.11
N TYR A 71 -7.22 -7.78 13.19
CA TYR A 71 -7.68 -6.48 13.68
C TYR A 71 -6.49 -5.55 13.97
N GLU A 72 -5.33 -6.16 14.20
CA GLU A 72 -4.02 -5.57 14.49
C GLU A 72 -3.40 -4.84 13.28
N ILE A 73 -3.92 -4.99 12.06
CA ILE A 73 -3.51 -4.16 10.92
C ILE A 73 -4.16 -2.78 11.03
N LYS A 74 -3.36 -1.81 11.50
CA LYS A 74 -3.75 -0.43 11.81
C LYS A 74 -4.29 0.32 10.59
N THR A 75 -3.52 0.41 9.51
CA THR A 75 -3.91 1.17 8.31
C THR A 75 -3.90 0.30 7.06
N LYS A 76 -4.80 0.60 6.13
CA LYS A 76 -4.87 -0.03 4.81
C LYS A 76 -5.04 1.09 3.78
N VAL A 77 -4.03 1.30 2.95
CA VAL A 77 -4.01 2.29 1.86
C VAL A 77 -4.13 1.57 0.54
N PHE A 78 -5.11 1.93 -0.27
CA PHE A 78 -5.37 1.35 -1.58
C PHE A 78 -5.00 2.37 -2.66
N ILE A 79 -4.14 1.97 -3.60
CA ILE A 79 -3.54 2.86 -4.60
C ILE A 79 -3.93 2.35 -5.99
N GLY A 80 -5.13 2.70 -6.43
CA GLY A 80 -5.61 2.47 -7.78
C GLY A 80 -5.16 3.57 -8.75
N ASN A 81 -5.63 3.48 -10.00
CA ASN A 81 -5.33 4.50 -11.02
C ASN A 81 -5.89 5.88 -10.66
N ASN A 82 -7.08 5.91 -10.04
CA ASN A 82 -7.74 7.18 -9.71
C ASN A 82 -7.02 7.88 -8.58
N GLU A 83 -6.69 7.16 -7.51
CA GLU A 83 -5.97 7.67 -6.34
C GLU A 83 -4.57 8.17 -6.74
N LEU A 84 -3.86 7.41 -7.58
CA LEU A 84 -2.55 7.80 -8.07
C LEU A 84 -2.62 9.05 -8.97
N ARG A 85 -3.63 9.13 -9.86
CA ARG A 85 -3.82 10.29 -10.73
C ARG A 85 -4.13 11.56 -9.96
N GLN A 86 -5.04 11.50 -8.99
CA GLN A 86 -5.35 12.64 -8.12
C GLN A 86 -4.11 13.14 -7.38
N GLU A 87 -3.25 12.22 -6.95
CA GLU A 87 -2.02 12.58 -6.27
C GLU A 87 -0.99 13.22 -7.21
N ILE A 88 -0.84 12.69 -8.43
CA ILE A 88 -0.01 13.32 -9.47
C ILE A 88 -0.51 14.73 -9.77
N ASP A 89 -1.81 14.89 -10.00
CA ASP A 89 -2.42 16.20 -10.30
C ASP A 89 -2.15 17.19 -9.16
N ARG A 90 -2.28 16.75 -7.90
CA ARG A 90 -1.97 17.54 -6.70
C ARG A 90 -0.50 17.97 -6.67
N LEU A 91 0.43 17.05 -6.93
CA LEU A 91 1.88 17.33 -6.91
C LEU A 91 2.28 18.31 -8.02
N VAL A 92 1.67 18.19 -9.20
CA VAL A 92 1.91 19.08 -10.35
C VAL A 92 1.32 20.47 -10.08
N GLN A 93 0.10 20.56 -9.56
CA GLN A 93 -0.54 21.83 -9.19
C GLN A 93 0.25 22.59 -8.12
N GLN A 94 0.85 21.86 -7.18
CA GLN A 94 1.70 22.42 -6.13
C GLN A 94 3.13 22.72 -6.59
N GLN A 95 3.44 22.51 -7.88
CA GLN A 95 4.77 22.70 -8.46
C GLN A 95 5.88 21.89 -7.75
N ILE A 96 5.51 20.77 -7.11
CA ILE A 96 6.47 19.84 -6.48
C ILE A 96 7.14 18.97 -7.54
N LEU A 97 6.37 18.58 -8.58
CA LEU A 97 6.85 17.86 -9.75
C LEU A 97 6.33 18.53 -11.01
N THR A 98 7.12 18.48 -12.08
CA THR A 98 6.60 18.67 -13.44
C THR A 98 5.83 17.44 -13.90
N LEU A 99 4.99 17.60 -14.93
CA LEU A 99 4.29 16.46 -15.53
C LEU A 99 5.26 15.38 -16.03
N ARG A 100 6.39 15.79 -16.61
CA ARG A 100 7.43 14.88 -17.10
C ARG A 100 8.08 14.07 -15.97
N GLU A 101 8.38 14.70 -14.84
CA GLU A 101 8.92 14.00 -13.67
C GLU A 101 7.89 13.05 -13.06
N ALA A 102 6.63 13.48 -12.97
CA ALA A 102 5.55 12.63 -12.51
C ALA A 102 5.37 11.39 -13.41
N GLU A 103 5.49 11.53 -14.72
CA GLU A 103 5.50 10.39 -15.65
C GLU A 103 6.70 9.47 -15.42
N LEU A 104 7.91 10.01 -15.20
CA LEU A 104 9.09 9.18 -14.92
C LEU A 104 8.92 8.35 -13.63
N ILE A 105 8.30 8.92 -12.60
CA ILE A 105 8.15 8.27 -11.29
C ILE A 105 6.93 7.34 -11.24
N PHE A 106 5.79 7.78 -11.78
CA PHE A 106 4.46 7.18 -11.60
C PHE A 106 3.80 6.72 -12.91
N SER A 107 4.59 6.38 -13.94
CA SER A 107 4.09 5.81 -15.20
C SER A 107 3.42 4.42 -15.02
N ARG A 108 3.53 3.55 -16.01
CA ARG A 108 2.84 2.26 -16.06
C ARG A 108 3.75 1.11 -15.63
N GLY A 109 3.12 0.01 -15.28
CA GLY A 109 3.81 -1.24 -14.96
C GLY A 109 4.36 -1.31 -13.54
N TYR A 110 5.06 -2.40 -13.26
CA TYR A 110 5.44 -2.78 -11.90
C TYR A 110 6.33 -1.76 -11.20
N ALA A 111 7.34 -1.20 -11.88
CA ALA A 111 8.28 -0.25 -11.31
C ALA A 111 7.57 1.02 -10.79
N ALA A 112 6.71 1.62 -11.61
CA ALA A 112 5.93 2.79 -11.24
C ALA A 112 4.98 2.51 -10.06
N ARG A 113 4.39 1.31 -9.99
CA ARG A 113 3.54 0.92 -8.86
C ARG A 113 4.33 0.75 -7.56
N ARG A 114 5.56 0.23 -7.64
CA ARG A 114 6.45 0.15 -6.48
C ARG A 114 6.82 1.56 -5.99
N ASN A 115 7.09 2.48 -6.90
CA ASN A 115 7.34 3.89 -6.56
C ASN A 115 6.12 4.52 -5.88
N ALA A 116 4.91 4.24 -6.38
CA ALA A 116 3.67 4.69 -5.73
C ALA A 116 3.56 4.15 -4.30
N VAL A 117 3.79 2.85 -4.08
CA VAL A 117 3.80 2.27 -2.72
C VAL A 117 4.77 2.99 -1.80
N LEU A 118 6.02 3.19 -2.24
CA LEU A 118 7.04 3.87 -1.46
C LEU A 118 6.66 5.33 -1.16
N TYR A 119 6.19 6.05 -2.18
CA TYR A 119 5.72 7.43 -2.03
C TYR A 119 4.60 7.53 -0.99
N PHE A 120 3.58 6.69 -1.08
CA PHE A 120 2.47 6.70 -0.12
C PHE A 120 2.91 6.26 1.27
N ALA A 121 3.87 5.34 1.40
CA ALA A 121 4.45 4.96 2.70
C ALA A 121 5.15 6.16 3.37
N ILE A 122 6.03 6.86 2.63
CA ILE A 122 6.70 8.08 3.12
C ILE A 122 5.69 9.16 3.48
N LYS A 123 4.69 9.39 2.61
CA LYS A 123 3.61 10.37 2.84
C LYS A 123 2.81 10.07 4.12
N ASN A 124 2.65 8.80 4.47
CA ASN A 124 1.96 8.35 5.67
C ASN A 124 2.89 8.17 6.88
N LYS A 125 4.16 8.60 6.81
CA LYS A 125 5.14 8.54 7.89
C LYS A 125 5.41 7.11 8.40
N MET A 126 5.53 6.17 7.45
CA MET A 126 6.04 4.84 7.76
C MET A 126 7.56 4.91 8.00
N ASP A 127 8.05 4.05 8.89
CA ASP A 127 9.48 3.87 9.20
C ASP A 127 10.21 2.99 8.16
#